data_AF-A0A425VTI5-F1
#
_entry.id   AF-A0A425VTI5-F1
#
_cell.length_a   1.000
_cell.length_b   1.000
_cell.length_c   1.000
_cell.angle_alpha   90.00
_cell.angle_beta   90.00
_cell.angle_gamma   90.00
#
_symmetry.space_group_name_H-M   'P 1'
#
loop_
_entity.id
_entity.type
_entity.pdbx_description
1 polymer ?
#
loop_
_entity_poly.entity_id
_entity_poly.type
_entity_poly.pdbx_seq_one_letter_code
_entity_poly.pdbx_strand_id
1 'polypeptide(L)'
;MQEHTPGDWEVAKDYTIDPAGYVTPGLKVRKCKVCGKVLEQQEYTVELTTSQSNALAKAADYLSFSSFSHESLIRQLEFEGYSTDDATFAADHCGADWMVQAEKKAQSYMEVSSFSRAGLINQLEFEGFTPDQAAHGADSVGL
;
A
#
# COMPACT_ATOMS: atom_id res chain seq x y z
N MET A 1 37.08 -8.71 -31.61
CA MET A 1 36.11 -8.84 -30.49
C MET A 1 35.54 -7.47 -30.24
N GLN A 2 34.24 -7.32 -30.09
CA GLN A 2 33.66 -6.02 -29.75
C GLN A 2 33.96 -5.74 -28.28
N GLU A 3 34.65 -4.64 -27.98
CA GLU A 3 34.90 -4.26 -26.59
C GLU A 3 33.59 -3.81 -25.95
N HIS A 4 33.35 -4.29 -24.72
CA HIS A 4 32.18 -3.97 -23.93
C HIS A 4 32.60 -3.04 -22.79
N THR A 5 31.97 -1.87 -22.69
CA THR A 5 32.20 -0.90 -21.61
C THR A 5 30.99 -0.89 -20.68
N PRO A 6 31.12 -1.35 -19.42
CA PRO A 6 30.00 -1.36 -18.48
C PRO A 6 29.44 0.04 -18.17
N GLY A 7 28.12 0.11 -18.17
CA GLY A 7 27.30 1.25 -17.77
C GLY A 7 27.21 1.44 -16.26
N ASP A 8 26.36 2.38 -15.86
CA ASP A 8 25.95 2.56 -14.48
C ASP A 8 24.92 1.48 -14.11
N TRP A 9 24.75 1.23 -12.82
CA TRP A 9 23.72 0.30 -12.35
C TRP A 9 22.34 0.92 -12.53
N GLU A 10 21.47 0.19 -13.21
CA GLU A 10 20.07 0.55 -13.43
C GLU A 10 19.17 -0.46 -12.72
N VAL A 11 18.07 0.00 -12.13
CA VAL A 11 17.03 -0.90 -11.61
C VAL A 11 16.30 -1.56 -12.78
N ALA A 12 16.43 -2.87 -12.90
CA ALA A 12 15.71 -3.67 -13.89
C ALA A 12 14.38 -4.20 -13.33
N LYS A 13 14.34 -4.50 -12.03
CA LYS A 13 13.13 -4.89 -11.29
C LYS A 13 13.26 -4.34 -9.88
N ASP A 14 12.23 -3.64 -9.40
CA ASP A 14 12.26 -3.15 -8.03
C ASP A 14 12.02 -4.28 -7.01
N TYR A 15 12.43 -4.05 -5.76
CA TYR A 15 12.10 -4.95 -4.67
C TYR A 15 10.60 -4.85 -4.34
N THR A 16 10.08 -5.87 -3.64
CA THR A 16 8.71 -5.83 -3.10
C THR A 16 8.73 -6.14 -1.62
N ILE A 17 7.79 -5.56 -0.90
CA ILE A 17 7.59 -5.79 0.54
C ILE A 17 6.18 -6.34 0.68
N ASP A 18 6.06 -7.51 1.31
CA ASP A 18 4.75 -8.11 1.60
C ASP A 18 4.18 -7.60 2.93
N PRO A 19 2.89 -7.90 3.24
CA PRO A 19 2.26 -7.47 4.49
C PRO A 19 2.89 -8.03 5.76
N ALA A 20 3.70 -9.10 5.66
CA ALA A 20 4.47 -9.64 6.79
C ALA A 20 5.83 -8.93 6.95
N GLY A 21 6.14 -7.95 6.11
CA GLY A 21 7.41 -7.23 6.10
C GLY A 21 8.54 -8.00 5.41
N TYR A 22 8.25 -9.08 4.68
CA TYR A 22 9.26 -9.82 3.95
C TYR A 22 9.64 -9.06 2.67
N VAL A 23 10.95 -8.79 2.52
CA VAL A 23 11.50 -8.13 1.34
C VAL A 23 11.92 -9.18 0.32
N THR A 24 11.29 -9.14 -0.85
CA THR A 24 11.79 -9.86 -2.03
C THR A 24 12.80 -8.98 -2.74
N PRO A 25 14.07 -9.42 -2.90
CA PRO A 25 15.10 -8.62 -3.55
C PRO A 25 14.71 -8.17 -4.96
N GLY A 26 15.06 -6.92 -5.29
CA GLY A 26 15.02 -6.38 -6.64
C GLY A 26 16.24 -6.82 -7.45
N LEU A 27 16.25 -6.48 -8.74
CA LEU A 27 17.34 -6.76 -9.66
C LEU A 27 17.88 -5.45 -10.24
N LYS A 28 19.19 -5.24 -10.13
CA LYS A 28 19.93 -4.19 -10.85
C LYS A 28 20.76 -4.82 -11.96
N VAL A 29 20.91 -4.10 -13.06
CA VAL A 29 21.74 -4.51 -14.21
C VAL A 29 22.71 -3.41 -14.61
N ARG A 30 23.86 -3.79 -15.14
CA ARG A 30 24.74 -2.88 -15.90
C ARG A 30 24.69 -3.26 -17.35
N LYS A 31 24.37 -2.28 -18.20
CA LYS A 31 24.34 -2.47 -19.66
C LYS A 31 25.60 -1.91 -20.29
N CYS A 32 26.04 -2.49 -21.40
CA CYS A 32 27.12 -1.94 -22.19
C CYS A 32 26.72 -0.58 -22.74
N LYS A 33 27.53 0.46 -22.51
CA LYS A 33 27.30 1.81 -23.07
C LYS A 33 27.33 1.84 -24.60
N VAL A 34 28.00 0.87 -25.24
CA VAL A 34 28.20 0.81 -26.70
C VAL A 34 27.08 0.05 -27.41
N CYS A 35 26.66 -1.10 -26.87
CA CYS A 35 25.73 -2.00 -27.57
C CYS A 35 24.45 -2.33 -26.77
N GLY A 36 24.27 -1.79 -25.57
CA GLY A 36 23.07 -1.96 -24.74
C GLY A 36 22.89 -3.34 -24.10
N LYS A 37 23.75 -4.32 -24.40
CA LYS A 37 23.68 -5.66 -23.80
C LYS A 37 23.87 -5.61 -22.29
N VAL A 38 23.06 -6.35 -21.54
CA VAL A 38 23.30 -6.60 -20.11
C VAL A 38 24.63 -7.34 -19.96
N LEU A 39 25.54 -6.80 -19.16
CA LEU A 39 26.85 -7.40 -18.89
C LEU A 39 26.89 -8.00 -17.49
N GLU A 40 26.26 -7.34 -16.53
CA GLU A 40 26.25 -7.72 -15.12
C GLU A 40 24.83 -7.54 -14.57
N GLN A 41 24.48 -8.40 -13.62
CA GLN A 41 23.22 -8.34 -12.89
C GLN A 41 23.46 -8.72 -11.44
N GLN A 42 22.80 -8.04 -10.51
CA GLN A 42 22.92 -8.30 -9.09
C GLN A 42 21.58 -8.02 -8.39
N GLU A 43 21.29 -8.82 -7.37
CA GLU A 43 20.16 -8.55 -6.49
C GLU A 43 20.49 -7.35 -5.58
N TYR A 44 19.44 -6.62 -5.19
CA TYR A 44 19.54 -5.60 -4.15
C TYR A 44 18.30 -5.63 -3.27
N THR A 45 18.47 -5.31 -2.00
CA THR A 45 17.39 -5.29 -1.01
C THR A 45 17.32 -3.95 -0.31
N VAL A 46 16.23 -3.73 0.42
CA VAL A 46 16.08 -2.71 1.45
C VAL A 46 16.01 -3.38 2.82
N GLU A 47 16.39 -2.66 3.87
CA GLU A 47 16.16 -3.07 5.25
C GLU A 47 15.03 -2.21 5.83
N LEU A 48 14.00 -2.85 6.40
CA LEU A 48 12.94 -2.16 7.11
C LEU A 48 13.48 -1.68 8.46
N THR A 49 13.11 -0.47 8.86
CA THR A 49 13.34 -0.03 10.23
C THR A 49 12.44 -0.81 11.19
N THR A 50 12.83 -0.91 12.46
CA THR A 50 11.95 -1.49 13.50
C THR A 50 10.61 -0.75 13.58
N SER A 51 10.60 0.57 13.35
CA SER A 51 9.39 1.38 13.36
C SER A 51 8.44 1.00 12.22
N GLN A 52 8.96 0.86 11.00
CA GLN A 52 8.20 0.41 9.83
C GLN A 52 7.59 -0.98 10.03
N SER A 53 8.36 -1.93 10.55
CA SER A 53 7.87 -3.28 10.83
C SER A 53 6.75 -3.28 11.88
N ASN A 54 6.88 -2.46 12.94
CA ASN A 54 5.85 -2.32 13.96
C ASN A 54 4.59 -1.63 13.42
N ALA A 55 4.75 -0.59 12.60
CA ALA A 55 3.63 0.11 11.95
C ALA A 55 2.84 -0.83 11.03
N LEU A 56 3.54 -1.67 10.25
CA LEU A 56 2.94 -2.66 9.37
C LEU A 56 2.14 -3.72 10.15
N ALA A 57 2.71 -4.24 11.24
CA ALA A 57 2.01 -5.17 12.13
C ALA A 57 0.76 -4.53 12.76
N LYS A 58 0.87 -3.27 13.22
CA LYS A 58 -0.25 -2.53 13.79
C LYS A 58 -1.34 -2.24 12.76
N ALA A 59 -0.97 -1.94 11.52
CA ALA A 59 -1.91 -1.78 10.42
C ALA A 59 -2.71 -3.07 10.18
N ALA A 60 -2.03 -4.22 10.15
CA ALA A 60 -2.66 -5.53 10.02
C ALA A 60 -3.61 -5.83 11.19
N ASP A 61 -3.22 -5.51 12.42
CA ASP A 61 -4.08 -5.63 13.60
C ASP A 61 -5.38 -4.83 13.44
N TYR A 62 -5.29 -3.54 13.09
CA TYR A 62 -6.48 -2.70 12.88
C TYR A 62 -7.41 -3.23 11.80
N LEU A 63 -6.86 -3.64 10.66
CA LEU A 63 -7.63 -4.14 9.52
C LEU A 63 -8.27 -5.51 9.78
N SER A 64 -7.87 -6.20 10.85
CA SER A 64 -8.45 -7.49 11.24
C SER A 64 -9.81 -7.36 11.95
N PHE A 65 -10.08 -6.24 12.62
CA PHE A 65 -11.31 -6.03 13.40
C PHE A 65 -12.09 -4.77 13.03
N SER A 66 -11.51 -3.87 12.23
CA SER A 66 -12.14 -2.64 11.78
C SER A 66 -11.82 -2.39 10.31
N SER A 67 -12.55 -1.44 9.70
CA SER A 67 -12.35 -1.05 8.32
C SER A 67 -11.91 0.40 8.22
N PHE A 68 -10.89 0.61 7.40
CA PHE A 68 -10.24 1.90 7.20
C PHE A 68 -10.07 2.17 5.71
N SER A 69 -10.19 3.43 5.34
CA SER A 69 -9.58 3.92 4.10
C SER A 69 -8.06 3.96 4.26
N HIS A 70 -7.33 4.06 3.15
CA HIS A 70 -5.87 4.27 3.19
C HIS A 70 -5.50 5.49 4.04
N GLU A 71 -6.18 6.62 3.82
CA GLU A 71 -5.91 7.87 4.52
C GLU A 71 -6.26 7.80 6.01
N SER A 72 -7.39 7.17 6.37
CA SER A 72 -7.76 7.02 7.79
C SER A 72 -6.87 6.03 8.53
N LEU A 73 -6.33 5.01 7.86
CA LEU A 73 -5.35 4.11 8.46
C LEU A 73 -4.04 4.85 8.76
N ILE A 74 -3.56 5.69 7.84
CA ILE A 74 -2.38 6.54 8.08
C ILE A 74 -2.63 7.42 9.31
N ARG A 75 -3.74 8.16 9.35
CA ARG A 75 -4.08 9.04 10.49
C ARG A 75 -4.17 8.26 11.81
N GLN A 76 -4.70 7.03 11.78
CA GLN A 76 -4.79 6.19 12.97
C GLN A 76 -3.41 5.76 13.49
N LEU A 77 -2.48 5.44 12.60
CA LEU A 77 -1.10 5.10 12.98
C LEU A 77 -0.32 6.33 13.46
N GLU A 78 -0.51 7.49 12.83
CA GLU A 78 0.07 8.75 13.32
C GLU A 78 -0.44 9.10 14.74
N PHE A 79 -1.74 8.89 15.00
CA PHE A 79 -2.31 9.06 16.34
C PHE A 79 -1.68 8.11 17.38
N GLU A 80 -1.30 6.89 16.97
CA GLU A 80 -0.56 5.93 17.81
C GLU A 80 0.93 6.30 17.98
N GLY A 81 1.40 7.38 17.34
CA GLY A 81 2.73 7.94 17.50
C GLY A 81 3.75 7.52 16.45
N TYR A 82 3.34 6.83 15.38
CA TYR A 82 4.21 6.58 14.24
C TYR A 82 4.48 7.89 13.47
N SER A 83 5.66 7.99 12.85
CA SER A 83 5.93 9.09 11.93
C SER A 83 5.02 9.01 10.70
N THR A 84 4.76 10.13 10.03
CA THR A 84 4.01 10.15 8.77
C THR A 84 4.60 9.20 7.74
N ASP A 85 5.94 9.13 7.66
CA ASP A 85 6.65 8.25 6.73
C ASP A 85 6.41 6.76 7.06
N ASP A 86 6.49 6.37 8.34
CA ASP A 86 6.26 4.98 8.75
C ASP A 86 4.77 4.57 8.64
N ALA A 87 3.86 5.49 8.94
CA ALA A 87 2.43 5.28 8.82
C ALA A 87 2.00 5.11 7.34
N THR A 88 2.53 5.97 6.46
CA THR A 88 2.31 5.88 5.01
C THR A 88 2.90 4.58 4.48
N PHE A 89 4.13 4.25 4.86
CA PHE A 89 4.78 2.98 4.51
C PHE A 89 3.92 1.78 4.91
N ALA A 90 3.40 1.76 6.14
CA ALA A 90 2.54 0.68 6.60
C ALA A 90 1.24 0.58 5.81
N ALA A 91 0.57 1.70 5.54
CA ALA A 91 -0.65 1.70 4.73
C ALA A 91 -0.38 1.21 3.29
N ASP A 92 0.73 1.62 2.68
CA ASP A 92 1.10 1.21 1.32
C ASP A 92 1.45 -0.28 1.20
N HIS A 93 2.00 -0.88 2.26
CA HIS A 93 2.50 -2.25 2.25
C HIS A 93 1.64 -3.26 3.03
N CYS A 94 0.57 -2.83 3.72
CA CYS A 94 -0.28 -3.73 4.51
C CYS A 94 -1.10 -4.74 3.68
N GLY A 95 -1.10 -4.61 2.35
CA GLY A 95 -1.81 -5.54 1.45
C GLY A 95 -3.33 -5.42 1.50
N ALA A 96 -3.87 -4.33 2.03
CA ALA A 96 -5.29 -4.07 2.02
C ALA A 96 -5.81 -3.87 0.60
N ASP A 97 -6.95 -4.50 0.30
CA ASP A 97 -7.78 -4.11 -0.83
C ASP A 97 -8.74 -3.01 -0.36
N TRP A 98 -8.50 -1.78 -0.81
CA TRP A 98 -9.25 -0.60 -0.38
C TRP A 98 -10.70 -0.59 -0.85
N MET A 99 -11.04 -1.30 -1.95
CA MET A 99 -12.43 -1.49 -2.35
C MET A 99 -13.13 -2.40 -1.34
N VAL A 100 -12.50 -3.52 -0.97
CA VAL A 100 -13.04 -4.43 0.05
C VAL A 100 -13.16 -3.74 1.42
N GLN A 101 -12.23 -2.85 1.78
CA GLN A 101 -12.36 -2.07 3.01
C GLN A 101 -13.56 -1.11 2.97
N ALA A 102 -13.86 -0.51 1.81
CA ALA A 102 -15.03 0.35 1.65
C ALA A 102 -16.34 -0.45 1.76
N GLU A 103 -16.42 -1.64 1.16
CA GLU A 103 -17.57 -2.55 1.30
C GLU A 103 -17.84 -2.90 2.77
N LYS A 104 -16.79 -3.34 3.49
CA LYS A 104 -16.91 -3.69 4.91
C LYS A 104 -17.35 -2.50 5.76
N LYS A 105 -16.83 -1.30 5.47
CA LYS A 105 -17.21 -0.08 6.20
C LYS A 105 -18.65 0.33 5.90
N ALA A 106 -19.07 0.27 4.63
CA ALA A 106 -20.45 0.50 4.23
C ALA A 106 -21.42 -0.45 4.93
N GLN A 107 -21.10 -1.75 4.94
CA GLN A 107 -21.89 -2.77 5.64
C GLN A 107 -22.00 -2.48 7.13
N SER A 108 -20.88 -2.14 7.79
CA SER A 108 -20.87 -1.78 9.21
C SER A 108 -21.77 -0.58 9.51
N TYR A 109 -21.79 0.43 8.64
CA TYR A 109 -22.71 1.56 8.80
C TYR A 109 -24.17 1.17 8.68
N MET A 110 -24.49 0.33 7.69
CA MET A 110 -25.87 -0.13 7.44
C MET A 110 -26.42 -1.03 8.54
N GLU A 111 -25.56 -1.70 9.32
CA GLU A 111 -25.97 -2.52 10.47
C GLU A 111 -26.48 -1.69 11.66
N VAL A 112 -25.99 -0.45 11.81
CA VAL A 112 -26.29 0.39 12.98
C VAL A 112 -27.05 1.66 12.64
N SER A 113 -27.18 2.01 11.36
CA SER A 113 -27.80 3.25 10.90
C SER A 113 -28.38 3.09 9.49
N SER A 114 -29.37 3.90 9.16
CA SER A 114 -29.94 3.94 7.81
C SER A 114 -29.38 5.13 7.04
N PHE A 115 -28.85 4.87 5.84
CA PHE A 115 -28.36 5.90 4.93
C PHE A 115 -29.13 5.88 3.61
N SER A 116 -29.21 7.04 2.96
CA SER A 116 -29.44 7.09 1.52
C SER A 116 -28.12 6.81 0.79
N ARG A 117 -28.17 6.42 -0.49
CA ARG A 117 -26.97 6.21 -1.32
C ARG A 117 -26.00 7.40 -1.25
N ALA A 118 -26.50 8.60 -1.53
CA ALA A 118 -25.69 9.81 -1.50
C ALA A 118 -25.15 10.11 -0.10
N GLY A 119 -25.94 9.85 0.95
CA GLY A 119 -25.50 10.02 2.34
C GLY A 119 -24.36 9.08 2.71
N LEU A 120 -24.45 7.80 2.32
CA LEU A 120 -23.40 6.82 2.60
C LEU A 120 -22.11 7.13 1.84
N ILE A 121 -22.20 7.51 0.57
CA ILE A 121 -21.04 7.93 -0.23
C ILE A 121 -20.33 9.10 0.45
N ASN A 122 -21.07 10.17 0.79
CA ASN A 122 -20.49 11.32 1.48
C ASN A 122 -19.84 10.94 2.83
N GLN A 123 -20.42 9.98 3.56
CA GLN A 123 -19.87 9.52 4.83
C GLN A 123 -18.56 8.75 4.65
N LEU A 124 -18.47 7.89 3.64
CA LEU A 124 -17.25 7.15 3.31
C LEU A 124 -16.15 8.09 2.78
N GLU A 125 -16.50 9.04 1.92
CA GLU A 125 -15.56 10.08 1.46
C GLU A 125 -15.03 10.94 2.62
N PHE A 126 -15.90 11.30 3.58
CA PHE A 126 -15.49 12.01 4.80
C PHE A 126 -14.48 11.21 5.63
N GLU A 127 -14.56 9.88 5.61
CA GLU A 127 -13.58 9.00 6.25
C GLU A 127 -12.32 8.75 5.41
N GLY A 128 -12.19 9.42 4.26
CA GLY A 128 -10.98 9.37 3.42
C GLY A 128 -10.96 8.25 2.39
N PHE A 129 -12.10 7.58 2.13
CA PHE A 129 -12.20 6.74 0.93
C PHE A 129 -12.23 7.62 -0.32
N THR A 130 -11.66 7.14 -1.42
CA THR A 130 -11.80 7.84 -2.71
C THR A 130 -13.25 7.81 -3.19
N PRO A 131 -13.68 8.73 -4.07
CA PRO A 131 -15.04 8.71 -4.61
C PRO A 131 -15.44 7.36 -5.23
N ASP A 132 -14.51 6.71 -5.94
CA ASP A 132 -14.75 5.39 -6.54
C ASP A 132 -14.93 4.29 -5.46
N GLN A 133 -14.12 4.32 -4.39
CA GLN A 133 -14.25 3.38 -3.26
C GLN A 133 -15.56 3.60 -2.50
N ALA A 134 -15.92 4.86 -2.25
CA ALA A 134 -17.16 5.21 -1.55
C ALA A 134 -18.40 4.80 -2.35
N ALA A 135 -18.41 5.05 -3.67
CA ALA A 135 -19.46 4.60 -4.57
C ALA A 135 -19.58 3.08 -4.59
N HIS A 136 -18.45 2.38 -4.73
CA HIS A 136 -18.39 0.91 -4.70
C HIS A 136 -18.92 0.34 -3.37
N GLY A 137 -18.54 0.94 -2.24
CA GLY A 137 -19.05 0.57 -0.92
C GLY A 137 -20.57 0.73 -0.82
N ALA A 138 -21.13 1.84 -1.29
CA ALA A 138 -22.58 2.06 -1.29
C ALA A 138 -23.33 1.04 -2.19
N ASP A 139 -22.80 0.76 -3.37
CA ASP A 139 -23.38 -0.22 -4.29
C ASP A 139 -23.37 -1.64 -3.67
N SER A 140 -22.32 -1.99 -2.93
CA SER A 140 -22.17 -3.31 -2.30
C SER A 140 -23.24 -3.64 -1.25
N VAL A 141 -23.85 -2.62 -0.64
CA VAL A 141 -24.95 -2.75 0.33
C VAL A 141 -26.33 -2.51 -0.29
N GLY A 142 -26.39 -2.42 -1.62
CA GLY A 142 -27.64 -2.31 -2.38
C GLY A 142 -28.21 -0.90 -2.50
N LEU A 143 -27.39 0.15 -2.37
CA LEU A 143 -27.81 1.55 -2.47
C LEU A 143 -27.50 2.19 -3.82
#